data_AF-A0A9D7SUC1-F1
#
_entry.id   AF-A0A9D7SUC1-F1
#
_cell.length_a   1.000
_cell.length_b   1.000
_cell.length_c   1.000
_cell.angle_alpha   90.00
_cell.angle_beta   90.00
_cell.angle_gamma   90.00
#
_symmetry.space_group_name_H-M   'P 1'
#
loop_
_entity.id
_entity.type
_entity.pdbx_description
1 polymer ?
#
loop_
_entity_poly.entity_id
_entity_poly.type
_entity_poly.pdbx_seq_one_letter_code
_entity_poly.pdbx_strand_id
1 'polypeptide(L)'
;MKKFISLLMLIASAHALHGQFLTLTESDESGKKRTLTEQRQTIDINSKISIDIDRNKITDAFSQQLAHNGSAAIDTLLKTLNLYKTYLEKLSQEIQNYQDLYNEGLASVDVARLDQALKARAAAGLDIAELFSNNERFNQRWEEELTRFSGGTTNDQYRIILRLLSEEIELLQGDLQTKLKEAGVYFQLAAWFTGNGNTTPVHLDGFDDLPPGEYYHFERNKLYLTQAQLDEFKGLQSFFEGMDRSQFFDKIIDAIPGMLNNVINEDSIQAQLNRLISSITNLTTTAQAEKTKVLEQAKQIADGFKLLTLDIKNDIAKYSSGTGTSNASSKMELLQNFMTDVNQVKSQIQTLQDEMKTLVSGIDFQTLGAGVNSIKTDFNSLQSLLKRQATDLVERATEGIQIAIYGRKINTAALEISNQVLKLQLDNIPANSVLDVNYVGKREPGDLLVLKAMLWKGDEKNPIAVETREFVVMNALPHLEMGILYAFAKPVTSNSNFKGGPLVSLLYKFKSHSMPYRNFLDFGIGIHAASFDFNNDDTPEFAGGIVASFLKDYVQFGWGFNFNSNRGYNFVGIRIPIPTSPISLAKLP
;
A
#
# COMPACT_ATOMS: atom_id res chain seq x y z
N MET A 1 -1.51 -22.98 -17.03
CA MET A 1 -1.51 -21.54 -17.39
C MET A 1 -2.88 -20.86 -17.27
N LYS A 2 -3.97 -21.32 -17.91
CA LYS A 2 -5.28 -20.65 -17.83
C LYS A 2 -5.86 -20.51 -16.41
N LYS A 3 -5.66 -21.50 -15.52
CA LYS A 3 -6.13 -21.44 -14.12
C LYS A 3 -5.34 -20.48 -13.22
N PHE A 4 -4.08 -20.15 -13.57
CA PHE A 4 -3.25 -19.22 -12.80
C PHE A 4 -3.60 -17.75 -13.13
N ILE A 5 -3.99 -17.49 -14.38
CA ILE A 5 -4.45 -16.17 -14.84
C ILE A 5 -5.85 -15.84 -14.27
N SER A 6 -6.72 -16.83 -14.10
CA SER A 6 -8.06 -16.62 -13.52
C SER A 6 -8.04 -16.34 -12.00
N LEU A 7 -7.02 -16.80 -11.26
CA LEU A 7 -6.89 -16.53 -9.82
C LEU A 7 -6.32 -15.12 -9.55
N LEU A 8 -5.50 -14.58 -10.45
CA LEU A 8 -4.98 -13.21 -10.38
C LEU A 8 -6.02 -12.12 -10.71
N MET A 9 -7.08 -12.46 -11.47
CA MET A 9 -8.14 -11.51 -11.82
C MET A 9 -9.26 -11.39 -10.77
N LEU A 10 -9.32 -12.26 -9.76
CA LEU A 10 -10.47 -12.33 -8.84
C LEU A 10 -10.33 -11.54 -7.52
N ILE A 11 -9.29 -10.71 -7.35
CA ILE A 11 -9.01 -10.00 -6.08
C ILE A 11 -9.18 -8.47 -6.18
N ALA A 12 -9.71 -7.94 -7.29
CA ALA A 12 -9.99 -6.51 -7.44
C ALA A 12 -11.45 -6.17 -7.09
N SER A 13 -11.85 -6.37 -5.84
CA SER A 13 -13.05 -5.73 -5.29
C SER A 13 -12.61 -4.65 -4.30
N ALA A 14 -11.91 -3.64 -4.83
CA ALA A 14 -11.69 -2.39 -4.12
C ALA A 14 -13.06 -1.73 -3.91
N HIS A 15 -13.52 -1.67 -2.66
CA HIS A 15 -14.69 -0.88 -2.33
C HIS A 15 -14.30 0.58 -2.52
N ALA A 16 -15.02 1.31 -3.37
CA ALA A 16 -14.81 2.73 -3.59
C ALA A 16 -15.11 3.50 -2.30
N LEU A 17 -14.07 3.83 -1.53
CA LEU A 17 -14.17 4.68 -0.35
C LEU A 17 -14.24 6.13 -0.80
N HIS A 18 -15.45 6.66 -0.91
CA HIS A 18 -15.64 8.10 -1.12
C HIS A 18 -15.00 8.88 0.06
N GLY A 19 -14.35 10.00 -0.26
CA GLY A 19 -13.81 10.98 0.68
C GLY A 19 -14.82 11.40 1.75
N GLN A 20 -14.48 11.26 3.04
CA GLN A 20 -15.33 11.77 4.11
C GLN A 20 -15.20 13.30 4.20
N PHE A 21 -13.99 13.83 4.10
CA PHE A 21 -13.67 15.26 4.16
C PHE A 21 -12.87 15.72 2.94
N LEU A 22 -12.10 14.81 2.32
CA LEU A 22 -11.12 15.16 1.29
C LEU A 22 -11.55 14.65 -0.09
N THR A 23 -11.38 15.49 -1.10
CA THR A 23 -11.32 15.05 -2.50
C THR A 23 -9.89 15.23 -3.00
N LEU A 24 -9.31 14.17 -3.54
CA LEU A 24 -7.90 14.12 -3.89
C LEU A 24 -7.75 13.99 -5.40
N THR A 25 -6.98 14.87 -6.01
CA THR A 25 -6.69 14.86 -7.44
C THR A 25 -5.19 14.85 -7.68
N GLU A 26 -4.69 13.79 -8.30
CA GLU A 26 -3.32 13.71 -8.80
C GLU A 26 -3.22 14.49 -10.12
N SER A 27 -2.18 15.31 -10.25
CA SER A 27 -1.67 15.81 -11.51
C SER A 27 -0.32 15.15 -11.78
N ASP A 28 -0.25 14.34 -12.83
CA ASP A 28 1.02 13.75 -13.27
C ASP A 28 1.94 14.81 -13.90
N GLU A 29 3.19 14.43 -14.16
CA GLU A 29 4.19 15.34 -14.75
C GLU A 29 3.83 15.82 -16.16
N SER A 30 2.94 15.11 -16.86
CA SER A 30 2.39 15.54 -18.15
C SER A 30 1.20 16.50 -18.01
N GLY A 31 0.83 16.87 -16.77
CA GLY A 31 -0.30 17.73 -16.45
C GLY A 31 -1.67 17.02 -16.52
N LYS A 32 -1.69 15.69 -16.73
CA LYS A 32 -2.93 14.93 -16.77
C LYS A 32 -3.44 14.73 -15.35
N LYS A 33 -4.72 15.05 -15.15
CA LYS A 33 -5.38 14.95 -13.85
C LYS A 33 -6.15 13.64 -13.69
N ARG A 34 -6.18 13.11 -12.46
CA ARG A 34 -6.95 11.92 -12.08
C ARG A 34 -7.39 12.03 -10.62
N THR A 35 -8.66 11.76 -10.36
CA THR A 35 -9.19 11.67 -8.99
C THR A 35 -8.72 10.38 -8.32
N LEU A 36 -8.30 10.48 -7.06
CA LEU A 36 -7.87 9.37 -6.22
C LEU A 36 -9.04 8.98 -5.31
N THR A 37 -9.60 7.79 -5.52
CA THR A 37 -10.85 7.33 -4.87
C THR A 37 -10.66 6.07 -4.04
N GLU A 38 -9.52 5.39 -4.16
CA GLU A 38 -9.25 4.12 -3.49
C GLU A 38 -8.14 4.27 -2.44
N GLN A 39 -8.22 3.47 -1.38
CA GLN A 39 -7.12 3.33 -0.44
C GLN A 39 -5.98 2.54 -1.10
N ARG A 40 -4.73 2.96 -0.88
CA ARG A 40 -3.53 2.39 -1.50
C ARG A 40 -3.50 2.46 -3.03
N GLN A 41 -4.15 3.46 -3.60
CA GLN A 41 -4.01 3.76 -5.01
C GLN A 41 -2.57 4.18 -5.31
N THR A 42 -2.05 3.82 -6.48
CA THR A 42 -0.72 4.28 -6.88
C THR A 42 -0.77 5.73 -7.33
N ILE A 43 0.27 6.48 -7.00
CA ILE A 43 0.53 7.83 -7.51
C ILE A 43 1.89 7.84 -8.19
N ASP A 44 2.04 8.72 -9.15
CA ASP A 44 3.26 8.89 -9.88
C ASP A 44 4.34 9.60 -9.03
N ILE A 45 5.59 9.15 -9.19
CA ILE A 45 6.74 9.57 -8.39
C ILE A 45 7.10 11.05 -8.51
N ASN A 46 6.70 11.76 -9.55
CA ASN A 46 6.93 13.21 -9.66
C ASN A 46 5.62 14.02 -9.68
N SER A 47 4.52 13.41 -9.22
CA SER A 47 3.19 14.02 -9.26
C SER A 47 2.99 15.12 -8.23
N LYS A 48 1.90 15.87 -8.40
CA LYS A 48 1.35 16.78 -7.40
C LYS A 48 -0.05 16.31 -7.01
N ILE A 49 -0.38 16.37 -5.74
CA ILE A 49 -1.71 16.02 -5.23
C ILE A 49 -2.40 17.30 -4.80
N SER A 50 -3.47 17.65 -5.50
CA SER A 50 -4.42 18.67 -5.06
C SER A 50 -5.38 18.05 -4.06
N ILE A 51 -5.49 18.68 -2.90
CA ILE A 51 -6.33 18.27 -1.79
C ILE A 51 -7.44 19.32 -1.68
N ASP A 52 -8.65 18.95 -2.07
CA ASP A 52 -9.84 19.80 -1.92
C ASP A 52 -10.56 19.40 -0.63
N ILE A 53 -10.84 20.38 0.24
CA ILE A 53 -11.44 20.16 1.54
C ILE A 53 -12.92 20.53 1.50
N ASP A 54 -13.78 19.55 1.77
CA ASP A 54 -15.24 19.73 1.82
C ASP A 54 -15.68 20.21 3.21
N ARG A 55 -15.74 21.53 3.38
CA ARG A 55 -16.18 22.16 4.64
C ARG A 55 -17.61 21.79 5.02
N ASN A 56 -18.48 21.49 4.05
CA ASN A 56 -19.86 21.08 4.33
C ASN A 56 -19.86 19.70 4.98
N LYS A 57 -19.10 18.74 4.45
CA LYS A 57 -18.99 17.41 5.08
C LYS A 57 -18.34 17.44 6.45
N ILE A 58 -17.37 18.33 6.68
CA ILE A 58 -16.79 18.55 8.01
C ILE A 58 -17.88 19.05 8.98
N THR A 59 -18.66 20.04 8.54
CA THR A 59 -19.78 20.61 9.32
C THR A 59 -20.84 19.55 9.60
N ASP A 60 -21.21 18.73 8.61
CA ASP A 60 -22.21 17.67 8.74
C ASP A 60 -21.74 16.56 9.69
N ALA A 61 -20.50 16.09 9.55
CA ALA A 61 -19.92 15.07 10.44
C ALA A 61 -19.87 15.56 11.88
N PHE A 62 -19.50 16.83 12.09
CA PHE A 62 -19.52 17.43 13.41
C PHE A 62 -20.93 17.52 13.99
N SER A 63 -21.88 17.97 13.17
CA SER A 63 -23.28 18.14 13.52
C SER A 63 -23.94 16.83 13.98
N GLN A 64 -23.65 15.72 13.30
CA GLN A 64 -24.15 14.39 13.67
C GLN A 64 -23.65 13.94 15.05
N GLN A 65 -22.42 14.28 15.41
CA GLN A 65 -21.81 13.87 16.68
C GLN A 65 -22.17 14.78 17.85
N LEU A 66 -22.51 16.05 17.61
CA LEU A 66 -23.08 16.91 18.64
C LEU A 66 -24.53 16.54 18.99
N ALA A 67 -25.31 16.10 18.01
CA ALA A 67 -26.67 15.60 18.24
C ALA A 67 -26.75 14.40 19.20
N HIS A 68 -25.63 13.69 19.39
CA HIS A 68 -25.52 12.60 20.35
C HIS A 68 -25.06 13.05 21.74
N ASN A 69 -24.51 14.27 21.88
CA ASN A 69 -23.89 14.78 23.11
C ASN A 69 -24.70 15.87 23.83
N GLY A 70 -25.94 16.15 23.39
CA GLY A 70 -26.94 16.85 24.21
C GLY A 70 -26.94 18.39 24.19
N SER A 71 -26.39 19.04 23.15
CA SER A 71 -26.60 20.49 22.99
C SER A 71 -27.96 20.76 22.33
N ALA A 72 -29.01 20.84 23.14
CA ALA A 72 -30.40 21.03 22.66
C ALA A 72 -30.56 22.23 21.70
N ALA A 73 -29.75 23.28 21.86
CA ALA A 73 -29.76 24.45 20.97
C ALA A 73 -29.18 24.16 19.58
N ILE A 74 -28.07 23.41 19.51
CA ILE A 74 -27.44 23.03 18.24
C ILE A 74 -28.31 21.99 17.51
N ASP A 75 -28.92 21.06 18.25
CA ASP A 75 -29.80 20.04 17.68
C ASP A 75 -31.07 20.66 17.07
N THR A 76 -31.60 21.69 17.73
CA THR A 76 -32.74 22.46 17.23
C THR A 76 -32.35 23.23 15.96
N LEU A 77 -31.19 23.91 15.98
CA LEU A 77 -30.63 24.60 14.80
C LEU A 77 -30.46 23.66 13.61
N LEU A 78 -29.88 22.48 13.81
CA LEU A 78 -29.64 21.49 12.76
C LEU A 78 -30.93 20.88 12.20
N LYS A 79 -31.89 20.56 13.08
CA LYS A 79 -33.22 20.10 12.64
C LYS A 79 -33.89 21.15 11.77
N THR A 80 -33.87 22.41 12.18
CA THR A 80 -34.45 23.52 11.41
C THR A 80 -33.72 23.72 10.09
N LEU A 81 -32.39 23.66 10.07
CA LEU A 81 -31.58 23.87 8.87
C LEU A 81 -31.79 22.74 7.83
N ASN A 82 -31.82 21.48 8.26
CA ASN A 82 -32.14 20.36 7.37
C ASN A 82 -33.57 20.42 6.85
N LEU A 83 -34.51 20.83 7.71
CA LEU A 83 -35.90 21.03 7.33
C LEU A 83 -36.00 22.10 6.24
N TYR A 84 -35.37 23.27 6.43
CA TYR A 84 -35.38 24.37 5.45
C TYR A 84 -34.71 23.98 4.13
N LYS A 85 -33.57 23.28 4.15
CA LYS A 85 -32.93 22.74 2.93
C LYS A 85 -33.86 21.80 2.17
N THR A 86 -34.51 20.86 2.87
CA THR A 86 -35.46 19.91 2.27
C THR A 86 -36.60 20.64 1.56
N TYR A 87 -37.13 21.68 2.19
CA TYR A 87 -38.19 22.48 1.58
C TYR A 87 -37.72 23.32 0.40
N LEU A 88 -36.51 23.91 0.47
CA LEU A 88 -35.92 24.65 -0.63
C LEU A 88 -35.74 23.76 -1.86
N GLU A 89 -35.17 22.56 -1.67
CA GLU A 89 -34.98 21.56 -2.73
C GLU A 89 -36.33 21.11 -3.31
N LYS A 90 -37.30 20.76 -2.46
CA LYS A 90 -38.65 20.36 -2.89
C LYS A 90 -39.32 21.45 -3.71
N LEU A 91 -39.34 22.69 -3.23
CA LEU A 91 -39.98 23.80 -3.95
C LEU A 91 -39.24 24.11 -5.27
N SER A 92 -37.91 24.11 -5.27
CA SER A 92 -37.11 24.32 -6.48
C SER A 92 -37.42 23.25 -7.54
N GLN A 93 -37.50 21.98 -7.12
CA GLN A 93 -37.84 20.87 -8.01
C GLN A 93 -39.25 21.01 -8.58
N GLU A 94 -40.26 21.33 -7.77
CA GLU A 94 -41.64 21.49 -8.26
C GLU A 94 -41.81 22.72 -9.17
N ILE A 95 -41.05 23.79 -8.94
CA ILE A 95 -41.00 24.93 -9.87
C ILE A 95 -40.39 24.50 -11.21
N GLN A 96 -39.29 23.75 -11.19
CA GLN A 96 -38.64 23.26 -12.40
C GLN A 96 -39.57 22.31 -13.17
N ASN A 97 -40.20 21.34 -12.50
CA ASN A 97 -41.17 20.42 -13.09
C ASN A 97 -42.31 21.16 -13.79
N TYR A 98 -42.86 22.20 -13.14
CA TYR A 98 -43.91 23.03 -13.74
C TYR A 98 -43.40 23.82 -14.94
N GLN A 99 -42.20 24.41 -14.87
CA GLN A 99 -41.61 25.18 -15.97
C GLN A 99 -41.30 24.30 -17.18
N ASP A 100 -40.74 23.11 -16.98
CA ASP A 100 -40.45 22.16 -18.04
C ASP A 100 -41.74 21.77 -18.78
N LEU A 101 -42.79 21.40 -18.04
CA LEU A 101 -44.10 21.09 -18.61
C LEU A 101 -44.76 22.30 -19.30
N TYR A 102 -44.57 23.52 -18.79
CA TYR A 102 -45.10 24.72 -19.43
C TYR A 102 -44.37 25.04 -20.74
N ASN A 103 -43.06 24.82 -20.78
CA ASN A 103 -42.20 25.11 -21.93
C ASN A 103 -42.30 24.06 -23.06
N GLU A 104 -42.80 22.86 -22.76
CA GLU A 104 -43.13 21.82 -23.76
C GLU A 104 -44.26 22.24 -24.73
N GLY A 105 -44.94 23.37 -24.48
CA GLY A 105 -45.93 23.98 -25.36
C GLY A 105 -47.35 23.41 -25.20
N LEU A 106 -48.35 24.29 -25.11
CA LEU A 106 -49.77 23.96 -24.84
C LEU A 106 -50.42 22.96 -25.82
N ALA A 107 -49.82 22.70 -26.98
CA ALA A 107 -50.34 21.77 -27.99
C ALA A 107 -50.02 20.29 -27.70
N SER A 108 -49.04 20.01 -26.84
CA SER A 108 -48.52 18.65 -26.53
C SER A 108 -48.65 18.26 -25.05
N VAL A 109 -49.02 19.20 -24.18
CA VAL A 109 -49.06 18.99 -22.73
C VAL A 109 -50.44 18.50 -22.30
N ASP A 110 -50.47 17.37 -21.62
CA ASP A 110 -51.66 16.88 -20.93
C ASP A 110 -52.06 17.87 -19.83
N VAL A 111 -53.21 18.51 -19.98
CA VAL A 111 -53.76 19.50 -19.05
C VAL A 111 -53.85 18.94 -17.63
N ALA A 112 -54.10 17.62 -17.48
CA ALA A 112 -54.13 16.97 -16.17
C ALA A 112 -52.74 16.94 -15.51
N ARG A 113 -51.66 16.74 -16.28
CA ARG A 113 -50.28 16.77 -15.77
C ARG A 113 -49.86 18.19 -15.37
N LEU A 114 -50.28 19.19 -16.14
CA LEU A 114 -50.01 20.60 -15.80
C LEU A 114 -50.75 21.03 -14.53
N ASP A 115 -52.03 20.64 -14.37
CA ASP A 115 -52.82 20.86 -13.15
C ASP A 115 -52.19 20.16 -11.93
N GLN A 116 -51.72 18.92 -12.10
CA GLN A 116 -51.03 18.19 -11.04
C GLN A 116 -49.71 18.87 -10.62
N ALA A 117 -48.90 19.33 -11.58
CA ALA A 117 -47.66 20.06 -11.29
C ALA A 117 -47.93 21.41 -10.60
N LEU A 118 -48.98 22.12 -11.02
CA LEU A 118 -49.42 23.37 -10.37
C LEU A 118 -49.84 23.11 -8.91
N LYS A 119 -50.60 22.04 -8.65
CA LYS A 119 -51.02 21.64 -7.29
C LYS A 119 -49.84 21.19 -6.43
N ALA A 120 -48.90 20.43 -6.98
CA ALA A 120 -47.69 20.00 -6.27
C ALA A 120 -46.82 21.20 -5.87
N ARG A 121 -46.64 22.15 -6.79
CA ARG A 121 -45.97 23.43 -6.52
C ARG A 121 -46.69 24.25 -5.45
N ALA A 122 -48.01 24.34 -5.52
CA ALA A 122 -48.82 25.04 -4.52
C ALA A 122 -48.72 24.40 -3.13
N ALA A 123 -48.77 23.07 -3.06
CA ALA A 123 -48.58 22.33 -1.82
C ALA A 123 -47.18 22.56 -1.24
N ALA A 124 -46.13 22.52 -2.07
CA ALA A 124 -44.76 22.81 -1.60
C ALA A 124 -44.61 24.26 -1.09
N GLY A 125 -45.27 25.23 -1.71
CA GLY A 125 -45.32 26.61 -1.21
C GLY A 125 -46.10 26.77 0.09
N LEU A 126 -47.21 26.06 0.24
CA LEU A 126 -48.03 26.04 1.46
C LEU A 126 -47.27 25.39 2.63
N ASP A 127 -46.58 24.27 2.40
CA ASP A 127 -45.75 23.63 3.42
C ASP A 127 -44.75 24.64 4.01
N ILE A 128 -44.14 25.45 3.15
CA ILE A 128 -43.19 26.50 3.54
C ILE A 128 -43.90 27.65 4.26
N ALA A 129 -45.08 28.08 3.80
CA ALA A 129 -45.86 29.11 4.47
C ALA A 129 -46.32 28.69 5.88
N GLU A 130 -46.59 27.40 6.10
CA GLU A 130 -46.88 26.84 7.42
C GLU A 130 -45.66 26.81 8.35
N LEU A 131 -44.44 26.73 7.80
CA LEU A 131 -43.23 26.97 8.58
C LEU A 131 -43.06 28.43 8.97
N PHE A 132 -43.49 29.35 8.10
CA PHE A 132 -43.36 30.79 8.34
C PHE A 132 -44.20 31.24 9.53
N SER A 133 -45.40 30.69 9.72
CA SER A 133 -46.27 31.05 10.87
C SER A 133 -45.66 30.70 12.23
N ASN A 134 -44.69 29.80 12.28
CA ASN A 134 -44.04 29.35 13.52
C ASN A 134 -42.71 30.08 13.82
N ASN A 135 -42.16 30.86 12.89
CA ASN A 135 -40.90 31.61 13.08
C ASN A 135 -41.16 33.11 12.97
N GLU A 136 -41.21 33.80 14.11
CA GLU A 136 -41.59 35.21 14.25
C GLU A 136 -40.71 36.15 13.41
N ARG A 137 -39.39 35.89 13.34
CA ARG A 137 -38.44 36.68 12.55
C ARG A 137 -38.66 36.49 11.05
N PHE A 138 -38.81 35.24 10.63
CA PHE A 138 -39.00 34.94 9.21
C PHE A 138 -40.34 35.47 8.71
N ASN A 139 -41.42 35.32 9.50
CA ASN A 139 -42.74 35.81 9.16
C ASN A 139 -42.75 37.34 8.96
N GLN A 140 -42.07 38.07 9.84
CA GLN A 140 -41.95 39.52 9.73
C GLN A 140 -41.28 39.94 8.42
N ARG A 141 -40.18 39.28 8.03
CA ARG A 141 -39.48 39.58 6.76
C ARG A 141 -40.33 39.23 5.53
N TRP A 142 -41.08 38.14 5.60
CA TRP A 142 -42.01 37.75 4.55
C TRP A 142 -43.13 38.78 4.36
N GLU A 143 -43.76 39.23 5.45
CA GLU A 143 -44.79 40.28 5.42
C GLU A 143 -44.24 41.60 4.90
N GLU A 144 -43.02 41.99 5.31
CA GLU A 144 -42.35 43.20 4.80
C GLU A 144 -42.10 43.13 3.30
N GLU A 145 -41.59 42.00 2.79
CA GLU A 145 -41.33 41.83 1.36
C GLU A 145 -42.63 41.74 0.54
N LEU A 146 -43.66 41.04 1.03
CA LEU A 146 -44.97 41.02 0.37
C LEU A 146 -45.62 42.40 0.31
N THR A 147 -45.48 43.20 1.37
CA THR A 147 -46.01 44.57 1.42
C THR A 147 -45.28 45.49 0.45
N ARG A 148 -43.97 45.31 0.28
CA ARG A 148 -43.16 46.04 -0.73
C ARG A 148 -43.49 45.62 -2.17
N PHE A 149 -43.93 44.39 -2.37
CA PHE A 149 -44.17 43.80 -3.69
C PHE A 149 -45.65 43.78 -4.12
N SER A 150 -46.48 44.69 -3.60
CA SER A 150 -47.92 44.76 -3.89
C SER A 150 -48.20 44.84 -5.40
N GLY A 151 -48.66 43.73 -5.99
CA GLY A 151 -49.03 43.62 -7.42
C GLY A 151 -48.23 42.62 -8.28
N GLY A 152 -47.29 41.86 -7.70
CA GLY A 152 -46.52 40.83 -8.42
C GLY A 152 -47.32 39.59 -8.85
N THR A 153 -46.76 38.82 -9.79
CA THR A 153 -47.34 37.54 -10.22
C THR A 153 -47.12 36.44 -9.17
N THR A 154 -47.86 35.34 -9.25
CA THR A 154 -47.63 34.16 -8.38
C THR A 154 -46.18 33.67 -8.46
N ASN A 155 -45.54 33.74 -9.63
CA ASN A 155 -44.13 33.37 -9.80
C ASN A 155 -43.19 34.27 -8.99
N ASP A 156 -43.50 35.56 -8.89
CA ASP A 156 -42.69 36.51 -8.11
C ASP A 156 -42.79 36.19 -6.61
N GLN A 157 -43.97 35.81 -6.13
CA GLN A 157 -44.16 35.36 -4.75
C GLN A 157 -43.30 34.12 -4.44
N TYR A 158 -43.26 33.12 -5.32
CA TYR A 158 -42.39 31.95 -5.13
C TYR A 158 -40.89 32.28 -5.15
N ARG A 159 -40.47 33.25 -5.97
CA ARG A 159 -39.07 33.72 -5.98
C ARG A 159 -38.70 34.41 -4.67
N ILE A 160 -39.62 35.17 -4.10
CA ILE A 160 -39.43 35.80 -2.79
C ILE A 160 -39.31 34.70 -1.72
N ILE A 161 -40.15 33.67 -1.74
CA ILE A 161 -40.08 32.51 -0.83
C ILE A 161 -38.71 31.83 -0.92
N LEU A 162 -38.26 31.47 -2.13
CA LEU A 162 -36.97 30.79 -2.33
C LEU A 162 -35.80 31.65 -1.84
N ARG A 163 -35.80 32.94 -2.16
CA ARG A 163 -34.74 33.87 -1.72
C ARG A 163 -34.71 33.97 -0.19
N LEU A 164 -35.85 34.22 0.46
CA LEU A 164 -35.89 34.35 1.92
C LEU A 164 -35.48 33.05 2.61
N LEU A 165 -35.92 31.89 2.09
CA LEU A 165 -35.54 30.60 2.63
C LEU A 165 -34.03 30.35 2.48
N SER A 166 -33.44 30.73 1.34
CA SER A 166 -31.99 30.66 1.12
C SER A 166 -31.21 31.58 2.07
N GLU A 167 -31.65 32.83 2.24
CA GLU A 167 -31.03 33.78 3.17
C GLU A 167 -31.13 33.30 4.63
N GLU A 168 -32.24 32.67 5.01
CA GLU A 168 -32.38 32.11 6.36
C GLU A 168 -31.52 30.85 6.55
N ILE A 169 -31.35 30.03 5.52
CA ILE A 169 -30.37 28.93 5.55
C ILE A 169 -28.96 29.49 5.78
N GLU A 170 -28.56 30.55 5.07
CA GLU A 170 -27.26 31.21 5.26
C GLU A 170 -27.10 31.77 6.69
N LEU A 171 -28.15 32.40 7.23
CA LEU A 171 -28.16 32.91 8.59
C LEU A 171 -28.03 31.77 9.63
N LEU A 172 -28.82 30.71 9.50
CA LEU A 172 -28.75 29.55 10.39
C LEU A 172 -27.40 28.83 10.27
N GLN A 173 -26.78 28.83 9.09
CA GLN A 173 -25.41 28.35 8.90
C GLN A 173 -24.40 29.23 9.66
N GLY A 174 -24.57 30.56 9.65
CA GLY A 174 -23.74 31.49 10.43
C GLY A 174 -23.93 31.35 11.94
N ASP A 175 -25.17 31.17 12.40
CA ASP A 175 -25.47 30.91 13.81
C ASP A 175 -24.90 29.57 14.27
N LEU A 176 -25.03 28.54 13.43
CA LEU A 176 -24.38 27.26 13.63
C LEU A 176 -22.87 27.46 13.75
N GLN A 177 -22.20 28.09 12.77
CA GLN A 177 -20.75 28.38 12.81
C GLN A 177 -20.32 29.08 14.10
N THR A 178 -21.10 30.07 14.57
CA THR A 178 -20.82 30.77 15.82
C THR A 178 -20.88 29.82 17.02
N LYS A 179 -21.91 28.96 17.08
CA LYS A 179 -22.06 27.94 18.12
C LYS A 179 -21.00 26.84 18.03
N LEU A 180 -20.55 26.50 16.82
CA LEU A 180 -19.43 25.59 16.58
C LEU A 180 -18.12 26.17 17.12
N LYS A 181 -17.89 27.46 16.92
CA LYS A 181 -16.73 28.17 17.47
C LYS A 181 -16.73 28.18 18.99
N GLU A 182 -17.88 28.42 19.62
CA GLU A 182 -18.06 28.31 21.07
C GLU A 182 -17.80 26.89 21.59
N ALA A 183 -18.16 25.87 20.80
CA ALA A 183 -17.95 24.45 21.14
C ALA A 183 -16.48 23.98 20.98
N GLY A 184 -15.58 24.82 20.46
CA GLY A 184 -14.15 24.54 20.37
C GLY A 184 -13.78 23.48 19.33
N VAL A 185 -14.34 23.54 18.13
CA VAL A 185 -14.08 22.54 17.08
C VAL A 185 -12.84 22.89 16.28
N TYR A 186 -12.01 21.88 16.02
CA TYR A 186 -10.81 22.06 15.21
C TYR A 186 -10.66 20.95 14.17
N PHE A 187 -10.15 21.32 13.00
CA PHE A 187 -9.73 20.41 11.94
C PHE A 187 -8.21 20.42 11.84
N GLN A 188 -7.62 19.24 11.66
CA GLN A 188 -6.20 19.07 11.38
C GLN A 188 -6.01 18.19 10.16
N LEU A 189 -5.07 18.57 9.31
CA LEU A 189 -4.62 17.77 8.18
C LEU A 189 -3.11 17.60 8.28
N ALA A 190 -2.63 16.37 8.17
CA ALA A 190 -1.21 16.07 8.20
C ALA A 190 -0.87 15.04 7.12
N ALA A 191 0.35 15.14 6.60
CA ALA A 191 0.90 14.21 5.64
C ALA A 191 2.23 13.63 6.14
N TRP A 192 2.51 12.39 5.75
CA TRP A 192 3.78 11.73 5.99
C TRP A 192 4.24 10.98 4.75
N PHE A 193 5.54 11.03 4.52
CA PHE A 193 6.22 10.20 3.55
C PHE A 193 6.98 9.11 4.29
N THR A 194 6.94 7.89 3.77
CA THR A 194 7.67 6.76 4.35
C THR A 194 8.47 6.05 3.28
N GLY A 195 9.79 6.13 3.41
CA GLY A 195 10.75 5.51 2.52
C GLY A 195 12.02 5.14 3.29
N ASN A 196 12.72 4.09 2.84
CA ASN A 196 13.99 3.65 3.42
C ASN A 196 13.98 3.40 4.96
N GLY A 197 12.83 2.97 5.50
CA GLY A 197 12.69 2.64 6.92
C GLY A 197 12.43 3.85 7.83
N ASN A 198 12.40 5.07 7.28
CA ASN A 198 12.07 6.29 7.99
C ASN A 198 10.70 6.82 7.56
N THR A 199 9.99 7.41 8.52
CA THR A 199 8.76 8.15 8.26
C THR A 199 8.99 9.62 8.61
N THR A 200 8.76 10.50 7.66
CA THR A 200 8.98 11.95 7.81
C THR A 200 7.67 12.70 7.54
N PRO A 201 7.34 13.72 8.36
CA PRO A 201 6.21 14.58 8.07
C PRO A 201 6.44 15.36 6.77
N VAL A 202 5.37 15.66 6.05
CA VAL A 202 5.37 16.41 4.79
C VAL A 202 4.58 17.70 4.98
N HIS A 203 5.18 18.81 4.56
CA HIS A 203 4.57 20.13 4.61
C HIS A 203 3.30 20.20 3.74
N LEU A 204 2.26 20.83 4.29
CA LEU A 204 1.01 21.16 3.64
C LEU A 204 0.68 22.64 3.83
N ASP A 205 0.60 23.37 2.72
CA ASP A 205 0.31 24.80 2.71
C ASP A 205 -0.99 25.12 3.49
N GLY A 206 -0.87 25.98 4.49
CA GLY A 206 -2.00 26.44 5.32
C GLY A 206 -2.47 25.46 6.39
N PHE A 207 -1.83 24.29 6.54
CA PHE A 207 -2.17 23.29 7.56
C PHE A 207 -1.05 23.03 8.58
N ASP A 208 0.16 23.49 8.31
CA ASP A 208 1.30 23.37 9.23
C ASP A 208 2.35 24.47 9.00
N ASP A 209 3.25 24.60 9.98
CA ASP A 209 4.45 25.44 9.92
C ASP A 209 5.73 24.63 9.63
N LEU A 210 5.61 23.45 9.00
CA LEU A 210 6.77 22.64 8.64
C LEU A 210 7.53 23.33 7.49
N PRO A 211 8.88 23.27 7.48
CA PRO A 211 9.61 23.65 6.29
C PRO A 211 9.33 22.65 5.16
N PRO A 212 9.30 23.10 3.89
CA PRO A 212 9.30 22.19 2.75
C PRO A 212 10.49 21.22 2.86
N GLY A 213 10.26 19.95 2.54
CA GLY A 213 11.33 18.96 2.51
C GLY A 213 12.32 19.22 1.36
N GLU A 214 13.36 18.42 1.32
CA GLU A 214 14.37 18.51 0.26
C GLU A 214 13.72 18.31 -1.12
N TYR A 215 14.01 19.23 -2.05
CA TYR A 215 13.60 19.05 -3.43
C TYR A 215 14.40 17.93 -4.08
N TYR A 216 13.71 16.92 -4.57
CA TYR A 216 14.28 15.84 -5.35
C TYR A 216 13.38 15.57 -6.55
N HIS A 217 13.97 15.47 -7.73
CA HIS A 217 13.26 15.07 -8.95
C HIS A 217 13.73 13.67 -9.36
N PHE A 218 12.80 12.73 -9.47
CA PHE A 218 13.16 11.36 -9.84
C PHE A 218 13.43 11.28 -11.35
N GLU A 219 14.67 10.95 -11.71
CA GLU A 219 15.05 10.71 -13.09
C GLU A 219 14.45 9.40 -13.60
N ARG A 220 13.51 9.52 -14.54
CA ARG A 220 12.79 8.39 -15.12
C ARG A 220 13.60 7.63 -16.16
N ASN A 221 14.32 8.36 -17.00
CA ASN A 221 15.03 7.81 -18.15
C ASN A 221 16.47 7.53 -17.75
N LYS A 222 16.68 6.36 -17.15
CA LYS A 222 18.02 5.94 -16.70
C LYS A 222 18.76 5.35 -17.90
N LEU A 223 19.48 6.21 -18.62
CA LEU A 223 20.31 5.84 -19.78
C LEU A 223 21.75 5.46 -19.38
N TYR A 224 21.95 5.13 -18.11
CA TYR A 224 23.24 4.72 -17.56
C TYR A 224 23.05 3.55 -16.62
N LEU A 225 24.10 2.74 -16.48
CA LEU A 225 24.18 1.72 -15.46
C LEU A 225 24.58 2.36 -14.14
N THR A 226 23.83 2.07 -13.09
CA THR A 226 24.22 2.46 -11.73
C THR A 226 25.49 1.71 -11.30
N GLN A 227 26.22 2.22 -10.31
CA GLN A 227 27.42 1.54 -9.79
C GLN A 227 27.11 0.11 -9.33
N ALA A 228 25.96 -0.09 -8.66
CA ALA A 228 25.50 -1.42 -8.24
C ALA A 228 25.27 -2.37 -9.43
N GLN A 229 24.70 -1.87 -10.54
CA GLN A 229 24.54 -2.65 -11.76
C GLN A 229 25.87 -2.94 -12.45
N LEU A 230 26.82 -2.00 -12.43
CA LEU A 230 28.18 -2.23 -12.94
C LEU A 230 28.92 -3.29 -12.10
N ASP A 231 28.72 -3.28 -10.79
CA ASP A 231 29.29 -4.29 -9.89
C ASP A 231 28.61 -5.66 -10.08
N GLU A 232 27.29 -5.69 -10.31
CA GLU A 232 26.55 -6.90 -10.71
C GLU A 232 27.05 -7.44 -12.05
N PHE A 233 27.30 -6.57 -13.04
CA PHE A 233 27.86 -6.94 -14.33
C PHE A 233 29.26 -7.56 -14.20
N LYS A 234 30.15 -6.94 -13.41
CA LYS A 234 31.48 -7.49 -13.11
C LYS A 234 31.39 -8.80 -12.33
N GLY A 235 30.44 -8.91 -11.41
CA GLY A 235 30.11 -10.14 -10.70
C GLY A 235 29.66 -11.23 -11.66
N LEU A 236 28.80 -10.92 -12.64
CA LEU A 236 28.35 -11.88 -13.66
C LEU A 236 29.54 -12.32 -14.51
N GLN A 237 30.35 -11.38 -15.01
CA GLN A 237 31.55 -11.71 -15.79
C GLN A 237 32.49 -12.64 -15.02
N SER A 238 32.88 -12.29 -13.79
CA SER A 238 33.76 -13.11 -12.96
C SER A 238 33.15 -14.45 -12.53
N PHE A 239 31.84 -14.52 -12.31
CA PHE A 239 31.14 -15.78 -12.03
C PHE A 239 31.17 -16.73 -13.25
N PHE A 240 31.14 -16.18 -14.47
CA PHE A 240 31.07 -16.94 -15.72
C PHE A 240 32.41 -17.13 -16.46
N GLU A 241 33.48 -16.42 -16.07
CA GLU A 241 34.83 -16.61 -16.59
C GLU A 241 35.33 -18.04 -16.32
N GLY A 242 35.66 -18.79 -17.39
CA GLY A 242 36.18 -20.17 -17.31
C GLY A 242 35.14 -21.27 -17.05
N MET A 243 33.83 -20.98 -17.15
CA MET A 243 32.77 -21.95 -16.84
C MET A 243 32.39 -22.84 -18.03
N ASP A 244 32.33 -24.17 -17.84
CA ASP A 244 31.62 -25.08 -18.74
C ASP A 244 30.10 -24.85 -18.61
N ARG A 245 29.50 -24.32 -19.68
CA ARG A 245 28.14 -23.78 -19.74
C ARG A 245 27.04 -24.84 -19.52
N SER A 246 27.40 -26.13 -19.49
CA SER A 246 26.51 -27.25 -19.11
C SER A 246 26.27 -27.37 -17.59
N GLN A 247 27.09 -26.71 -16.76
CA GLN A 247 27.04 -26.74 -15.29
C GLN A 247 26.29 -25.55 -14.67
N PHE A 248 25.58 -24.76 -15.48
CA PHE A 248 24.83 -23.57 -15.02
C PHE A 248 23.84 -23.88 -13.88
N PHE A 249 23.04 -24.92 -14.05
CA PHE A 249 22.09 -25.35 -13.02
C PHE A 249 22.79 -25.95 -11.80
N ASP A 250 23.96 -26.57 -11.99
CA ASP A 250 24.75 -27.12 -10.89
C ASP A 250 25.23 -26.02 -9.96
N LYS A 251 25.75 -24.91 -10.49
CA LYS A 251 26.23 -23.80 -9.64
C LYS A 251 25.12 -22.95 -9.00
N ILE A 252 23.93 -22.87 -9.60
CA ILE A 252 22.75 -22.26 -8.92
C ILE A 252 22.31 -23.15 -7.76
N ILE A 253 22.30 -24.47 -7.98
CA ILE A 253 22.00 -25.47 -6.95
C ILE A 253 23.09 -25.44 -5.85
N ASP A 254 24.37 -25.24 -6.20
CA ASP A 254 25.49 -25.09 -5.26
C ASP A 254 25.42 -23.81 -4.40
N ALA A 255 24.65 -22.80 -4.83
CA ALA A 255 24.44 -21.56 -4.07
C ALA A 255 23.33 -21.68 -3.01
N ILE A 256 22.39 -22.63 -3.17
CA ILE A 256 21.30 -22.90 -2.21
C ILE A 256 21.83 -23.29 -0.81
N PRO A 257 22.84 -24.16 -0.67
CA PRO A 257 23.52 -24.44 0.60
C PRO A 257 23.98 -23.20 1.34
N GLY A 258 24.56 -22.22 0.65
CA GLY A 258 25.00 -20.95 1.24
C GLY A 258 23.84 -20.08 1.72
N MET A 259 22.69 -20.13 1.03
CA MET A 259 21.47 -19.46 1.48
C MET A 259 20.89 -20.15 2.73
N LEU A 260 20.79 -21.48 2.73
CA LEU A 260 20.21 -22.24 3.85
C LEU A 260 21.12 -22.23 5.11
N ASN A 261 22.45 -22.30 4.93
CA ASN A 261 23.43 -22.28 6.05
C ASN A 261 23.40 -20.97 6.86
N ASN A 262 22.99 -19.86 6.26
CA ASN A 262 22.93 -18.56 6.92
C ASN A 262 21.58 -18.27 7.59
N VAL A 263 20.62 -19.18 7.51
CA VAL A 263 19.24 -18.94 7.97
C VAL A 263 19.00 -19.42 9.40
N ILE A 264 19.68 -20.48 9.84
CA ILE A 264 19.58 -21.00 11.21
C ILE A 264 20.95 -20.97 11.87
N ASN A 265 21.08 -20.16 12.93
CA ASN A 265 22.27 -20.17 13.78
C ASN A 265 22.15 -21.29 14.82
N GLU A 266 22.57 -22.50 14.41
CA GLU A 266 22.55 -23.73 15.23
C GLU A 266 23.25 -23.52 16.58
N ASP A 267 24.42 -22.87 16.57
CA ASP A 267 25.21 -22.61 17.78
C ASP A 267 24.47 -21.76 18.81
N SER A 268 23.77 -20.72 18.36
CA SER A 268 23.01 -19.82 19.24
C SER A 268 21.81 -20.52 19.88
N ILE A 269 21.10 -21.35 19.12
CA ILE A 269 19.96 -22.11 19.65
C ILE A 269 20.45 -23.21 20.60
N GLN A 270 21.49 -23.95 20.22
CA GLN A 270 22.05 -25.00 21.06
C GLN A 270 22.60 -24.44 22.38
N ALA A 271 23.27 -23.28 22.33
CA ALA A 271 23.72 -22.59 23.54
C ALA A 271 22.55 -22.20 24.45
N GLN A 272 21.44 -21.71 23.89
CA GLN A 272 20.26 -21.32 24.67
C GLN A 272 19.50 -22.53 25.23
N LEU A 273 19.41 -23.64 24.48
CA LEU A 273 18.87 -24.92 24.96
C LEU A 273 19.70 -25.50 26.10
N ASN A 274 21.03 -25.50 25.95
CA ASN A 274 21.94 -25.97 26.99
C ASN A 274 21.84 -25.12 28.27
N ARG A 275 21.67 -23.80 28.13
CA ARG A 275 21.39 -22.89 29.25
C ARG A 275 20.08 -23.23 29.92
N LEU A 276 18.99 -23.39 29.17
CA LEU A 276 17.68 -23.75 29.70
C LEU A 276 17.72 -25.08 30.48
N ILE A 277 18.32 -26.13 29.89
CA ILE A 277 18.47 -27.44 30.53
C ILE A 277 19.31 -27.33 31.80
N SER A 278 20.38 -26.54 31.79
CA SER A 278 21.23 -26.30 32.97
C SER A 278 20.48 -25.53 34.06
N SER A 279 19.72 -24.49 33.70
CA SER A 279 18.86 -23.72 34.61
C SER A 279 17.83 -24.62 35.30
N ILE A 280 17.20 -25.53 34.55
CA ILE A 280 16.24 -26.50 35.09
C ILE A 280 16.94 -27.53 35.98
N THR A 281 18.10 -28.06 35.57
CA THR A 281 18.83 -29.10 36.32
C THR A 281 19.32 -28.57 37.66
N ASN A 282 19.80 -27.34 37.71
CA ASN A 282 20.34 -26.69 38.90
C ASN A 282 19.25 -26.09 39.82
N LEU A 283 17.98 -26.12 39.41
CA LEU A 283 16.87 -25.62 40.22
C LEU A 283 16.76 -26.41 41.53
N THR A 284 16.83 -25.72 42.68
CA THR A 284 16.63 -26.34 44.00
C THR A 284 15.17 -26.17 44.40
N THR A 285 14.39 -27.26 44.38
CA THR A 285 12.94 -27.23 44.65
C THR A 285 12.47 -28.50 45.36
N THR A 286 11.39 -28.39 46.12
CA THR A 286 10.70 -29.53 46.75
C THR A 286 9.75 -30.24 45.78
N ALA A 287 9.39 -29.62 44.66
CA ALA A 287 8.50 -30.16 43.62
C ALA A 287 9.27 -31.01 42.58
N GLN A 288 9.92 -32.09 43.04
CA GLN A 288 10.83 -32.89 42.20
C GLN A 288 10.15 -33.56 40.99
N ALA A 289 8.87 -33.94 41.13
CA ALA A 289 8.09 -34.51 40.03
C ALA A 289 7.87 -33.49 38.89
N GLU A 290 7.50 -32.25 39.23
CA GLU A 290 7.28 -31.19 38.24
C GLU A 290 8.61 -30.77 37.60
N LYS A 291 9.69 -30.67 38.38
CA LYS A 291 11.04 -30.44 37.85
C LYS A 291 11.44 -31.50 36.82
N THR A 292 11.15 -32.78 37.09
CA THR A 292 11.48 -33.89 36.19
C THR A 292 10.67 -33.83 34.90
N LYS A 293 9.39 -33.49 34.99
CA LYS A 293 8.50 -33.28 33.83
C LYS A 293 8.97 -32.11 32.95
N VAL A 294 9.29 -30.96 33.54
CA VAL A 294 9.83 -29.79 32.82
C VAL A 294 11.15 -30.13 32.14
N LEU A 295 12.04 -30.86 32.83
CA LEU A 295 13.33 -31.28 32.27
C LEU A 295 13.15 -32.24 31.07
N GLU A 296 12.24 -33.20 31.17
CA GLU A 296 11.96 -34.15 30.09
C GLU A 296 11.39 -33.44 28.85
N GLN A 297 10.49 -32.49 29.07
CA GLN A 297 9.91 -31.71 27.98
C GLN A 297 10.91 -30.73 27.35
N ALA A 298 11.83 -30.14 28.13
CA ALA A 298 12.94 -29.35 27.61
C ALA A 298 13.90 -30.19 26.74
N LYS A 299 14.12 -31.46 27.10
CA LYS A 299 14.88 -32.42 26.27
C LYS A 299 14.15 -32.77 24.99
N GLN A 300 12.83 -32.98 25.03
CA GLN A 300 12.02 -33.22 23.83
C GLN A 300 12.10 -32.06 22.84
N ILE A 301 12.06 -30.81 23.31
CA ILE A 301 12.26 -29.63 22.45
C ILE A 301 13.69 -29.62 21.86
N ALA A 302 14.70 -29.99 22.65
CA ALA A 302 16.07 -30.10 22.15
C ALA A 302 16.21 -31.19 21.08
N ASP A 303 15.54 -32.33 21.25
CA ASP A 303 15.50 -33.41 20.26
C ASP A 303 14.75 -32.99 18.99
N GLY A 304 13.61 -32.29 19.14
CA GLY A 304 12.88 -31.71 18.02
C GLY A 304 13.69 -30.67 17.23
N PHE A 305 14.46 -29.82 17.92
CA PHE A 305 15.38 -28.89 17.28
C PHE A 305 16.54 -29.61 16.55
N LYS A 306 17.06 -30.69 17.14
CA LYS A 306 18.08 -31.53 16.50
C LYS A 306 17.56 -32.20 15.23
N LEU A 307 16.31 -32.66 15.23
CA LEU A 307 15.65 -33.20 14.04
C LEU A 307 15.45 -32.14 12.96
N LEU A 308 14.96 -30.94 13.32
CA LEU A 308 14.85 -29.82 12.39
C LEU A 308 16.21 -29.48 11.75
N THR A 309 17.28 -29.44 12.56
CA THR A 309 18.62 -29.16 12.07
C THR A 309 19.13 -30.28 11.16
N LEU A 310 18.81 -31.53 11.47
CA LEU A 310 19.12 -32.67 10.62
C LEU A 310 18.36 -32.60 9.29
N ASP A 311 17.09 -32.23 9.31
CA ASP A 311 16.28 -32.05 8.10
C ASP A 311 16.82 -30.93 7.21
N ILE A 312 17.21 -29.79 7.80
CA ILE A 312 17.87 -28.70 7.07
C ILE A 312 19.23 -29.15 6.51
N LYS A 313 20.01 -29.92 7.27
CA LYS A 313 21.27 -30.52 6.78
C LYS A 313 21.01 -31.51 5.64
N ASN A 314 19.92 -32.27 5.70
CA ASN A 314 19.50 -33.18 4.65
C ASN A 314 19.04 -32.43 3.40
N ASP A 315 18.31 -31.32 3.56
CA ASP A 315 17.93 -30.43 2.45
C ASP A 315 19.16 -29.77 1.84
N ILE A 316 20.07 -29.26 2.66
CA ILE A 316 21.37 -28.74 2.21
C ILE A 316 22.13 -29.83 1.45
N ALA A 317 22.19 -31.07 1.94
CA ALA A 317 22.86 -32.17 1.26
C ALA A 317 22.14 -32.59 -0.05
N LYS A 318 20.80 -32.53 -0.07
CA LYS A 318 19.96 -32.75 -1.26
C LYS A 318 20.29 -31.74 -2.37
N TYR A 319 20.55 -30.48 -2.00
CA TYR A 319 20.98 -29.44 -2.94
C TYR A 319 22.50 -29.49 -3.22
N SER A 320 23.35 -29.82 -2.26
CA SER A 320 24.82 -29.85 -2.43
C SER A 320 25.33 -31.02 -3.26
N SER A 321 24.57 -32.10 -3.38
CA SER A 321 25.00 -33.33 -4.09
C SER A 321 24.64 -33.34 -5.58
N GLY A 322 23.82 -32.40 -6.07
CA GLY A 322 23.33 -32.38 -7.46
C GLY A 322 22.50 -33.59 -7.89
N THR A 323 22.27 -34.56 -6.99
CA THR A 323 21.57 -35.84 -7.22
C THR A 323 20.56 -36.11 -6.11
N GLY A 324 19.77 -35.10 -5.73
CA GLY A 324 18.79 -35.22 -4.65
C GLY A 324 17.72 -36.27 -4.95
N THR A 325 17.82 -37.42 -4.28
CA THR A 325 16.88 -38.57 -4.23
C THR A 325 16.69 -39.33 -5.55
N SER A 326 16.68 -40.66 -5.45
CA SER A 326 16.57 -41.65 -6.53
C SER A 326 15.33 -41.53 -7.45
N ASN A 327 14.49 -40.51 -7.28
CA ASN A 327 13.23 -40.33 -7.98
C ASN A 327 13.07 -38.96 -8.67
N ALA A 328 13.97 -37.98 -8.48
CA ALA A 328 13.87 -36.70 -9.19
C ALA A 328 14.47 -36.85 -10.60
N SER A 329 13.62 -36.78 -11.62
CA SER A 329 14.00 -37.07 -13.01
C SER A 329 14.66 -35.88 -13.72
N SER A 330 14.69 -34.70 -13.10
CA SER A 330 15.40 -33.52 -13.62
C SER A 330 15.80 -32.51 -12.53
N LYS A 331 16.90 -31.78 -12.74
CA LYS A 331 17.37 -30.68 -11.87
C LYS A 331 16.36 -29.51 -11.73
N MET A 332 15.41 -29.42 -12.67
CA MET A 332 14.26 -28.48 -12.61
C MET A 332 13.23 -28.89 -11.54
N GLU A 333 13.05 -30.20 -11.33
CA GLU A 333 12.17 -30.75 -10.30
C GLU A 333 12.72 -30.46 -8.89
N LEU A 334 14.05 -30.46 -8.73
CA LEU A 334 14.72 -30.02 -7.49
C LEU A 334 14.41 -28.55 -7.15
N LEU A 335 14.48 -27.64 -8.13
CA LEU A 335 14.15 -26.22 -7.93
C LEU A 335 12.66 -25.99 -7.66
N GLN A 336 11.76 -26.79 -8.25
CA GLN A 336 10.33 -26.73 -7.98
C GLN A 336 9.99 -27.19 -6.55
N ASN A 337 10.74 -28.15 -6.02
CA ASN A 337 10.58 -28.67 -4.67
C ASN A 337 11.19 -27.78 -3.58
N PHE A 338 12.06 -26.83 -3.94
CA PHE A 338 12.67 -25.89 -2.98
C PHE A 338 11.63 -25.12 -2.15
N MET A 339 10.58 -24.61 -2.79
CA MET A 339 9.51 -23.91 -2.06
C MET A 339 8.71 -24.85 -1.14
N THR A 340 8.61 -26.13 -1.49
CA THR A 340 7.98 -27.14 -0.64
C THR A 340 8.84 -27.40 0.59
N ASP A 341 10.16 -27.56 0.40
CA ASP A 341 11.12 -27.79 1.49
C ASP A 341 11.19 -26.58 2.44
N VAL A 342 11.24 -25.34 1.90
CA VAL A 342 11.17 -24.11 2.71
C VAL A 342 9.88 -24.03 3.53
N ASN A 343 8.74 -24.41 2.95
CA ASN A 343 7.46 -24.43 3.67
C ASN A 343 7.40 -25.55 4.71
N GLN A 344 8.07 -26.69 4.48
CA GLN A 344 8.20 -27.76 5.44
C GLN A 344 9.04 -27.33 6.64
N VAL A 345 10.20 -26.73 6.42
CA VAL A 345 11.07 -26.17 7.48
C VAL A 345 10.29 -25.14 8.30
N LYS A 346 9.53 -24.24 7.65
CA LYS A 346 8.64 -23.29 8.32
C LYS A 346 7.61 -24.00 9.22
N SER A 347 6.94 -25.02 8.69
CA SER A 347 5.92 -25.78 9.43
C SER A 347 6.52 -26.46 10.67
N GLN A 348 7.71 -27.05 10.53
CA GLN A 348 8.42 -27.69 11.65
C GLN A 348 8.82 -26.68 12.73
N ILE A 349 9.28 -25.48 12.35
CA ILE A 349 9.56 -24.40 13.32
C ILE A 349 8.28 -23.96 14.04
N GLN A 350 7.14 -23.90 13.35
CA GLN A 350 5.85 -23.56 13.96
C GLN A 350 5.40 -24.63 14.96
N THR A 351 5.55 -25.91 14.61
CA THR A 351 5.26 -27.02 15.54
C THR A 351 6.10 -26.90 16.82
N LEU A 352 7.40 -26.64 16.72
CA LEU A 352 8.27 -26.44 17.89
C LEU A 352 7.84 -25.24 18.74
N GLN A 353 7.35 -24.17 18.12
CA GLN A 353 6.82 -23.01 18.84
C GLN A 353 5.53 -23.33 19.60
N ASP A 354 4.63 -24.09 18.99
CA ASP A 354 3.37 -24.49 19.60
C ASP A 354 3.60 -25.49 20.74
N GLU A 355 4.56 -26.40 20.59
CA GLU A 355 5.02 -27.30 21.65
C GLU A 355 5.61 -26.52 22.84
N MET A 356 6.49 -25.54 22.59
CA MET A 356 7.02 -24.66 23.64
C MET A 356 5.93 -23.82 24.32
N LYS A 357 4.95 -23.31 23.58
CA LYS A 357 3.87 -22.50 24.13
C LYS A 357 2.96 -23.35 25.01
N THR A 358 2.60 -24.54 24.53
CA THR A 358 1.82 -25.54 25.29
C THR A 358 2.55 -25.91 26.56
N LEU A 359 3.87 -26.10 26.48
CA LEU A 359 4.73 -26.37 27.63
C LEU A 359 4.69 -25.24 28.66
N VAL A 360 4.97 -24.00 28.26
CA VAL A 360 4.93 -22.84 29.17
C VAL A 360 3.54 -22.66 29.80
N SER A 361 2.46 -22.94 29.08
CA SER A 361 1.10 -22.88 29.66
C SER A 361 0.74 -24.05 30.59
N GLY A 362 1.40 -25.20 30.44
CA GLY A 362 1.12 -26.43 31.19
C GLY A 362 1.97 -26.64 32.45
N ILE A 363 2.88 -25.70 32.74
CA ILE A 363 3.75 -25.73 33.93
C ILE A 363 3.14 -24.85 35.01
N ASP A 364 2.90 -25.43 36.19
CA ASP A 364 2.59 -24.64 37.39
C ASP A 364 3.87 -24.07 38.00
N PHE A 365 4.30 -22.94 37.43
CA PHE A 365 5.47 -22.21 37.87
C PHE A 365 5.42 -21.75 39.34
N GLN A 366 4.25 -21.74 40.00
CA GLN A 366 4.16 -21.40 41.41
C GLN A 366 4.74 -22.49 42.31
N THR A 367 4.68 -23.75 41.87
CA THR A 367 5.16 -24.92 42.66
C THR A 367 6.68 -25.11 42.63
N LEU A 368 7.37 -24.50 41.67
CA LEU A 368 8.80 -24.71 41.41
C LEU A 368 9.72 -23.79 42.23
N GLY A 369 9.18 -22.76 42.91
CA GLY A 369 9.92 -21.93 43.88
C GLY A 369 10.88 -20.90 43.27
N ALA A 370 11.90 -20.51 44.03
CA ALA A 370 12.88 -19.48 43.61
C ALA A 370 13.75 -19.98 42.44
N GLY A 371 13.83 -19.22 41.35
CA GLY A 371 14.52 -19.60 40.11
C GLY A 371 13.59 -19.85 38.91
N VAL A 372 12.27 -19.82 39.11
CA VAL A 372 11.29 -19.96 38.03
C VAL A 372 11.34 -18.83 37.01
N ASN A 373 11.63 -17.60 37.45
CA ASN A 373 11.67 -16.45 36.56
C ASN A 373 12.82 -16.56 35.54
N SER A 374 13.97 -17.14 35.92
CA SER A 374 15.06 -17.37 34.97
C SER A 374 14.70 -18.46 33.95
N ILE A 375 14.03 -19.54 34.38
CA ILE A 375 13.54 -20.58 33.46
C ILE A 375 12.51 -20.00 32.47
N LYS A 376 11.58 -19.17 32.96
CA LYS A 376 10.59 -18.48 32.12
C LYS A 376 11.25 -17.51 31.13
N THR A 377 12.26 -16.77 31.57
CA THR A 377 13.06 -15.89 30.69
C THR A 377 13.83 -16.69 29.65
N ASP A 378 14.42 -17.83 30.02
CA ASP A 378 15.13 -18.71 29.09
C ASP A 378 14.19 -19.31 28.03
N PHE A 379 12.98 -19.74 28.43
CA PHE A 379 11.92 -20.17 27.51
C PHE A 379 11.47 -19.07 26.55
N ASN A 380 11.18 -17.87 27.07
CA ASN A 380 10.76 -16.74 26.24
C ASN A 380 11.87 -16.29 25.27
N SER A 381 13.14 -16.38 25.70
CA SER A 381 14.29 -16.04 24.88
C SER A 381 14.48 -17.05 23.75
N LEU A 382 14.38 -18.35 24.04
CA LEU A 382 14.41 -19.41 23.03
C LEU A 382 13.24 -19.28 22.05
N GLN A 383 12.03 -19.01 22.55
CA GLN A 383 10.85 -18.77 21.72
C GLN A 383 11.02 -17.55 20.81
N SER A 384 11.58 -16.46 21.33
CA SER A 384 11.85 -15.25 20.54
C SER A 384 12.92 -15.48 19.48
N LEU A 385 13.93 -16.30 19.78
CA LEU A 385 15.02 -16.60 18.86
C LEU A 385 14.57 -17.54 17.73
N LEU A 386 13.79 -18.59 18.06
CA LEU A 386 13.14 -19.45 17.07
C LEU A 386 12.13 -18.67 16.24
N LYS A 387 11.35 -17.77 16.84
CA LYS A 387 10.45 -16.88 16.11
C LYS A 387 11.19 -15.97 15.15
N ARG A 388 12.27 -15.33 15.60
CA ARG A 388 13.10 -14.48 14.76
C ARG A 388 13.66 -15.26 13.56
N GLN A 389 14.20 -16.46 13.77
CA GLN A 389 14.74 -17.25 12.65
C GLN A 389 13.67 -17.79 11.70
N ALA A 390 12.49 -18.19 12.20
CA ALA A 390 11.35 -18.55 11.34
C ALA A 390 10.87 -17.35 10.52
N THR A 391 10.79 -16.19 11.18
CA THR A 391 10.45 -14.92 10.55
C THR A 391 11.50 -14.55 9.53
N ASP A 392 12.81 -14.64 9.82
CA ASP A 392 13.90 -14.34 8.87
C ASP A 392 13.91 -15.30 7.67
N LEU A 393 13.67 -16.60 7.88
CA LEU A 393 13.56 -17.61 6.80
C LEU A 393 12.39 -17.28 5.86
N VAL A 394 11.23 -16.97 6.44
CA VAL A 394 10.01 -16.66 5.71
C VAL A 394 10.09 -15.27 5.11
N GLU A 395 10.59 -14.26 5.80
CA GLU A 395 10.76 -12.90 5.31
C GLU A 395 11.75 -12.88 4.15
N ARG A 396 12.90 -13.55 4.25
CA ARG A 396 13.83 -13.68 3.11
C ARG A 396 13.21 -14.42 1.91
N ALA A 397 12.26 -15.34 2.14
CA ALA A 397 11.54 -16.05 1.09
C ALA A 397 10.24 -15.36 0.59
N THR A 398 9.64 -14.47 1.40
CA THR A 398 8.27 -13.96 1.21
C THR A 398 8.18 -12.42 1.20
N GLU A 399 9.14 -11.66 1.73
CA GLU A 399 9.18 -10.19 1.66
C GLU A 399 9.22 -9.71 0.22
N GLY A 400 9.94 -10.41 -0.66
CA GLY A 400 9.91 -10.15 -2.10
C GLY A 400 8.51 -10.29 -2.71
N ILE A 401 7.66 -11.14 -2.13
CA ILE A 401 6.29 -11.38 -2.59
C ILE A 401 5.30 -10.44 -1.90
N GLN A 402 5.38 -10.21 -0.58
CA GLN A 402 4.43 -9.34 0.13
C GLN A 402 4.64 -7.85 -0.16
N ILE A 403 5.88 -7.38 -0.28
CA ILE A 403 6.20 -6.02 -0.73
C ILE A 403 5.76 -5.85 -2.20
N ALA A 404 5.90 -6.90 -3.02
CA ALA A 404 5.42 -6.87 -4.40
C ALA A 404 3.88 -6.89 -4.52
N ILE A 405 3.15 -7.59 -3.64
CA ILE A 405 1.68 -7.64 -3.71
C ILE A 405 1.03 -6.38 -3.11
N TYR A 406 1.51 -5.91 -1.97
CA TYR A 406 0.80 -4.90 -1.16
C TYR A 406 1.55 -3.59 -0.93
N GLY A 407 2.80 -3.47 -1.42
CA GLY A 407 3.73 -2.42 -0.98
C GLY A 407 4.11 -2.59 0.49
N ARG A 408 4.87 -1.63 1.03
CA ARG A 408 5.16 -1.61 2.48
C ARG A 408 3.83 -1.49 3.27
N LYS A 409 3.77 -2.02 4.49
CA LYS A 409 2.63 -1.78 5.40
C LYS A 409 3.09 -0.93 6.55
N ILE A 410 2.43 0.20 6.78
CA ILE A 410 2.71 1.09 7.91
C ILE A 410 1.54 0.99 8.87
N ASN A 411 1.85 0.99 10.17
CA ASN A 411 0.83 1.20 11.18
C ASN A 411 0.47 2.69 11.24
N THR A 412 -0.53 3.11 10.46
CA THR A 412 -0.98 4.50 10.39
C THR A 412 -1.56 5.03 11.71
N ALA A 413 -1.94 4.14 12.62
CA ALA A 413 -2.36 4.51 13.98
C ALA A 413 -1.18 4.97 14.86
N ALA A 414 0.05 4.56 14.53
CA ALA A 414 1.27 4.97 15.24
C ALA A 414 1.87 6.29 14.73
N LEU A 415 1.29 6.91 13.69
CA LEU A 415 1.74 8.21 13.19
C LEU A 415 1.28 9.31 14.15
N GLU A 416 2.25 9.86 14.88
CA GLU A 416 2.04 11.01 15.76
C GLU A 416 2.10 12.31 14.96
N ILE A 417 1.16 13.21 15.28
CA ILE A 417 1.05 14.53 14.65
C ILE A 417 2.01 15.45 15.40
N SER A 418 2.84 16.19 14.67
CA SER A 418 3.72 17.17 15.30
C SER A 418 2.91 18.34 15.87
N ASN A 419 3.50 19.02 16.84
CA ASN A 419 2.98 20.29 17.37
C ASN A 419 2.99 21.45 16.36
N GLN A 420 3.59 21.26 15.19
CA GLN A 420 3.63 22.24 14.10
C GLN A 420 2.44 22.14 13.15
N VAL A 421 1.63 21.06 13.24
CA VAL A 421 0.39 20.94 12.49
C VAL A 421 -0.71 21.76 13.17
N LEU A 422 -1.27 22.69 12.43
CA LEU A 422 -2.24 23.67 12.93
C LEU A 422 -3.58 23.01 13.25
N LYS A 423 -4.16 23.37 14.40
CA LYS A 423 -5.56 23.10 14.75
C LYS A 423 -6.42 24.26 14.22
N LEU A 424 -7.04 24.05 13.06
CA LEU A 424 -7.78 25.10 12.37
C LEU A 424 -9.25 25.11 12.77
N GLN A 425 -9.77 26.28 13.12
CA GLN A 425 -11.21 26.49 13.25
C GLN A 425 -11.86 26.50 11.85
N LEU A 426 -13.16 26.19 11.77
CA LEU A 426 -13.91 26.01 10.53
C LEU A 426 -13.71 27.16 9.51
N ASP A 427 -13.70 28.40 9.98
CA ASP A 427 -13.54 29.61 9.14
C ASP A 427 -12.13 29.75 8.56
N ASN A 428 -11.14 29.16 9.25
CA ASN A 428 -9.73 29.24 8.91
C ASN A 428 -9.22 28.03 8.12
N ILE A 429 -10.07 27.01 7.87
CA ILE A 429 -9.68 25.83 7.09
C ILE A 429 -9.48 26.24 5.62
N PRO A 430 -8.30 26.15 5.02
CA PRO A 430 -8.12 26.39 3.58
C PRO A 430 -9.10 25.55 2.74
N ALA A 431 -9.60 26.10 1.63
CA ALA A 431 -10.48 25.34 0.73
C ALA A 431 -9.72 24.24 -0.04
N ASN A 432 -8.42 24.48 -0.29
CA ASN A 432 -7.54 23.54 -0.94
C ASN A 432 -6.12 23.63 -0.36
N SER A 433 -5.34 22.58 -0.59
CA SER A 433 -3.90 22.52 -0.37
C SER A 433 -3.25 21.70 -1.49
N VAL A 434 -1.97 21.91 -1.74
CA VAL A 434 -1.22 21.13 -2.74
C VAL A 434 -0.05 20.44 -2.04
N LEU A 435 0.05 19.13 -2.22
CA LEU A 435 1.23 18.35 -1.86
C LEU A 435 2.03 18.08 -3.13
N ASP A 436 3.22 18.66 -3.23
CA ASP A 436 4.15 18.38 -4.32
C ASP A 436 5.11 17.26 -3.90
N VAL A 437 4.99 16.09 -4.55
CA VAL A 437 5.79 14.90 -4.20
C VAL A 437 7.28 15.15 -4.41
N ASN A 438 7.68 16.18 -5.17
CA ASN A 438 9.09 16.53 -5.32
C ASN A 438 9.72 17.10 -4.04
N TYR A 439 8.94 17.62 -3.09
CA TYR A 439 9.43 18.21 -1.84
C TYR A 439 9.33 17.26 -0.63
N VAL A 440 9.17 15.96 -0.87
CA VAL A 440 9.18 14.93 0.20
C VAL A 440 10.58 14.37 0.45
N GLY A 441 11.60 14.85 -0.26
CA GLY A 441 12.95 14.30 -0.26
C GLY A 441 13.17 13.14 -1.23
N LYS A 442 14.31 12.47 -1.07
CA LYS A 442 14.70 11.32 -1.87
C LYS A 442 13.71 10.17 -1.68
N ARG A 443 13.27 9.61 -2.80
CA ARG A 443 12.20 8.61 -2.87
C ARG A 443 12.46 7.56 -3.95
N GLU A 444 11.90 6.39 -3.74
CA GLU A 444 12.00 5.25 -4.64
C GLU A 444 10.61 4.64 -4.92
N PRO A 445 10.41 3.99 -6.09
CA PRO A 445 9.18 3.26 -6.35
C PRO A 445 8.89 2.21 -5.26
N GLY A 446 7.69 2.25 -4.70
CA GLY A 446 7.26 1.40 -3.57
C GLY A 446 7.16 2.13 -2.22
N ASP A 447 7.69 3.35 -2.12
CA ASP A 447 7.50 4.22 -0.95
C ASP A 447 6.04 4.64 -0.79
N LEU A 448 5.70 5.14 0.41
CA LEU A 448 4.32 5.44 0.79
C LEU A 448 4.14 6.92 1.13
N LEU A 449 3.00 7.45 0.68
CA LEU A 449 2.48 8.73 1.12
C LEU A 449 1.19 8.50 1.91
N VAL A 450 1.11 9.07 3.11
CA VAL A 450 -0.05 8.94 4.00
C VAL A 450 -0.59 10.32 4.29
N LEU A 451 -1.90 10.51 4.11
CA LEU A 451 -2.66 11.71 4.46
C LEU A 451 -3.65 11.35 5.58
N LYS A 452 -3.73 12.19 6.61
CA LYS A 452 -4.65 12.01 7.74
C LYS A 452 -5.37 13.32 8.03
N ALA A 453 -6.69 13.30 7.88
CA ALA A 453 -7.58 14.38 8.28
C ALA A 453 -8.28 14.01 9.58
N MET A 454 -8.31 14.93 10.53
CA MET A 454 -8.85 14.70 11.87
C MET A 454 -9.72 15.86 12.32
N LEU A 455 -10.84 15.51 12.92
CA LEU A 455 -11.78 16.45 13.52
C LEU A 455 -11.69 16.32 15.04
N TRP A 456 -11.63 17.44 15.75
CA TRP A 456 -11.40 17.51 17.20
C TRP A 456 -12.47 18.33 17.91
N LYS A 457 -12.73 17.98 19.17
CA LYS A 457 -13.53 18.78 20.12
C LYS A 457 -12.63 19.26 21.25
N GLY A 458 -12.42 20.56 21.36
CA GLY A 458 -11.55 21.16 22.36
C GLY A 458 -10.18 20.46 22.43
N ASP A 459 -9.82 20.05 23.64
CA ASP A 459 -8.59 19.32 23.95
C ASP A 459 -8.84 17.84 24.27
N GLU A 460 -9.92 17.25 23.73
CA GLU A 460 -10.18 15.82 23.89
C GLU A 460 -9.00 14.97 23.38
N LYS A 461 -8.75 13.86 24.08
CA LYS A 461 -7.60 12.98 23.82
C LYS A 461 -7.68 12.26 22.46
N ASN A 462 -8.90 12.06 21.95
CA ASN A 462 -9.14 11.36 20.69
C ASN A 462 -9.91 12.26 19.73
N PRO A 463 -9.60 12.21 18.42
CA PRO A 463 -10.38 12.91 17.42
C PRO A 463 -11.80 12.33 17.34
N ILE A 464 -12.75 13.21 17.10
CA ILE A 464 -14.16 12.96 16.82
C ILE A 464 -14.31 12.05 15.59
N ALA A 465 -13.55 12.33 14.54
CA ALA A 465 -13.54 11.59 13.28
C ALA A 465 -12.14 11.62 12.66
N VAL A 466 -11.79 10.55 11.95
CA VAL A 466 -10.50 10.39 11.28
C VAL A 466 -10.71 9.83 9.89
N GLU A 467 -10.18 10.52 8.89
CA GLU A 467 -10.01 9.98 7.54
C GLU A 467 -8.52 9.75 7.30
N THR A 468 -8.16 8.54 6.85
CA THR A 468 -6.78 8.20 6.47
C THR A 468 -6.75 7.73 5.02
N ARG A 469 -5.82 8.30 4.24
CA ARG A 469 -5.60 7.97 2.83
C ARG A 469 -4.14 7.56 2.65
N GLU A 470 -3.94 6.38 2.09
CA GLU A 470 -2.62 5.83 1.80
C GLU A 470 -2.43 5.76 0.28
N PHE A 471 -1.26 6.16 -0.20
CA PHE A 471 -0.87 6.11 -1.59
C PHE A 471 0.49 5.45 -1.75
N VAL A 472 0.66 4.70 -2.84
CA VAL A 472 1.93 4.04 -3.16
C VAL A 472 2.60 4.78 -4.30
N VAL A 473 3.80 5.28 -4.04
CA VAL A 473 4.58 6.06 -5.00
C VAL A 473 5.23 5.12 -6.00
N MET A 474 5.03 5.37 -7.30
CA MET A 474 5.51 4.49 -8.38
C MET A 474 6.01 5.30 -9.57
N ASN A 475 6.94 4.75 -10.35
CA ASN A 475 7.28 5.31 -11.66
C ASN A 475 6.21 4.92 -12.69
N ALA A 476 5.05 5.59 -12.62
CA ALA A 476 3.84 5.17 -13.31
C ALA A 476 3.79 5.57 -14.79
N LEU A 477 4.48 6.65 -15.17
CA LEU A 477 4.56 7.12 -16.56
C LEU A 477 5.51 6.27 -17.42
N PRO A 478 5.44 6.38 -18.77
CA PRO A 478 6.41 5.73 -19.64
C PRO A 478 7.82 6.22 -19.36
N HIS A 479 8.78 5.30 -19.41
CA HIS A 479 10.17 5.61 -19.09
C HIS A 479 11.14 4.60 -19.71
N LEU A 480 12.41 4.98 -19.73
CA LEU A 480 13.51 4.13 -20.16
C LEU A 480 14.29 3.60 -18.96
N GLU A 481 14.55 2.29 -18.96
CA GLU A 481 15.32 1.61 -17.93
C GLU A 481 16.41 0.74 -18.56
N MET A 482 17.63 0.81 -18.01
CA MET A 482 18.69 -0.12 -18.37
C MET A 482 18.73 -1.31 -17.42
N GLY A 483 18.76 -2.51 -17.99
CA GLY A 483 18.85 -3.79 -17.27
C GLY A 483 20.09 -4.57 -17.66
N ILE A 484 20.59 -5.39 -16.73
CA ILE A 484 21.70 -6.32 -16.97
C ILE A 484 21.24 -7.72 -16.61
N LEU A 485 21.52 -8.67 -17.49
CA LEU A 485 21.09 -10.06 -17.37
C LEU A 485 22.17 -10.99 -17.90
N TYR A 486 22.04 -12.27 -17.57
CA TYR A 486 22.73 -13.32 -18.28
C TYR A 486 21.77 -13.96 -19.28
N ALA A 487 22.16 -14.03 -20.54
CA ALA A 487 21.33 -14.52 -21.64
C ALA A 487 21.87 -15.80 -22.25
N PHE A 488 20.94 -16.69 -22.60
CA PHE A 488 21.16 -17.92 -23.34
C PHE A 488 20.67 -17.70 -24.78
N ALA A 489 21.60 -17.54 -25.71
CA ALA A 489 21.34 -17.33 -27.12
C ALA A 489 21.48 -18.62 -27.92
N LYS A 490 20.53 -18.90 -28.82
CA LYS A 490 20.60 -19.99 -29.80
C LYS A 490 20.66 -19.40 -31.20
N PRO A 491 21.74 -19.64 -31.98
CA PRO A 491 21.81 -19.20 -33.36
C PRO A 491 20.70 -19.85 -34.21
N VAL A 492 20.06 -19.07 -35.07
CA VAL A 492 18.86 -19.48 -35.84
C VAL A 492 19.15 -20.58 -36.85
N THR A 493 20.37 -20.64 -37.38
CA THR A 493 20.74 -21.49 -38.54
C THR A 493 21.69 -22.64 -38.19
N SER A 494 21.95 -22.90 -36.91
CA SER A 494 22.85 -23.98 -36.50
C SER A 494 22.23 -24.91 -35.46
N ASN A 495 22.53 -26.22 -35.56
CA ASN A 495 22.26 -27.21 -34.51
C ASN A 495 23.16 -27.03 -33.26
N SER A 496 23.75 -25.85 -33.07
CA SER A 496 24.60 -25.57 -31.92
C SER A 496 23.77 -25.46 -30.64
N ASN A 497 24.39 -25.83 -29.52
CA ASN A 497 23.85 -25.59 -28.20
C ASN A 497 23.67 -24.09 -27.92
N PHE A 498 22.86 -23.77 -26.91
CA PHE A 498 22.73 -22.41 -26.39
C PHE A 498 24.09 -21.86 -25.94
N LYS A 499 24.31 -20.58 -26.20
CA LYS A 499 25.49 -19.81 -25.85
C LYS A 499 25.11 -18.82 -24.76
N GLY A 500 25.78 -18.92 -23.62
CA GLY A 500 25.58 -18.01 -22.50
C GLY A 500 26.42 -16.75 -22.67
N GLY A 501 25.93 -15.60 -22.22
CA GLY A 501 26.72 -14.36 -22.18
C GLY A 501 25.99 -13.22 -21.48
N PRO A 502 26.73 -12.21 -20.99
CA PRO A 502 26.11 -11.03 -20.40
C PRO A 502 25.36 -10.23 -21.48
N LEU A 503 24.22 -9.70 -21.08
CA LEU A 503 23.33 -8.88 -21.90
C LEU A 503 22.97 -7.62 -21.14
N VAL A 504 23.11 -6.48 -21.81
CA VAL A 504 22.62 -5.18 -21.35
C VAL A 504 21.46 -4.78 -22.23
N SER A 505 20.32 -4.46 -21.65
CA SER A 505 19.14 -3.98 -22.36
C SER A 505 18.80 -2.55 -22.00
N LEU A 506 18.31 -1.80 -22.98
CA LEU A 506 17.62 -0.53 -22.80
C LEU A 506 16.15 -0.78 -23.11
N LEU A 507 15.30 -0.69 -22.09
CA LEU A 507 13.90 -1.04 -22.13
C LEU A 507 13.02 0.20 -22.03
N TYR A 508 12.06 0.31 -22.94
CA TYR A 508 10.91 1.18 -22.81
C TYR A 508 9.81 0.49 -22.00
N LYS A 509 9.42 1.13 -20.90
CA LYS A 509 8.36 0.70 -20.00
C LYS A 509 7.07 1.48 -20.30
N PHE A 510 5.96 0.77 -20.40
CA PHE A 510 4.66 1.39 -20.74
C PHE A 510 4.03 2.09 -19.53
N LYS A 511 3.14 3.06 -19.74
CA LYS A 511 2.37 3.72 -18.67
C LYS A 511 1.49 2.72 -17.92
N SER A 512 1.58 2.68 -16.60
CA SER A 512 0.66 1.92 -15.75
C SER A 512 0.65 2.42 -14.32
N HIS A 513 -0.56 2.63 -13.79
CA HIS A 513 -0.84 2.92 -12.38
C HIS A 513 -1.36 1.67 -11.63
N SER A 514 -1.32 0.50 -12.26
CA SER A 514 -1.71 -0.73 -11.57
C SER A 514 -0.52 -1.22 -10.74
N MET A 515 -0.70 -1.31 -9.42
CA MET A 515 0.32 -1.84 -8.51
C MET A 515 0.69 -3.29 -8.88
N PRO A 516 -0.26 -4.23 -9.10
CA PRO A 516 0.09 -5.56 -9.57
C PRO A 516 0.84 -5.55 -10.90
N TYR A 517 0.46 -4.66 -11.82
CA TYR A 517 1.20 -4.55 -13.08
C TYR A 517 2.64 -4.13 -12.84
N ARG A 518 2.89 -3.04 -12.11
CA ARG A 518 4.24 -2.48 -11.91
C ARG A 518 5.13 -3.34 -11.04
N ASN A 519 4.56 -4.11 -10.13
CA ASN A 519 5.34 -4.95 -9.24
C ASN A 519 5.61 -6.35 -9.81
N PHE A 520 4.69 -6.88 -10.65
CA PHE A 520 4.84 -8.21 -11.23
C PHE A 520 5.16 -8.15 -12.70
N LEU A 521 4.25 -7.65 -13.54
CA LEU A 521 4.38 -7.83 -14.98
C LEU A 521 5.46 -6.92 -15.56
N ASP A 522 5.30 -5.62 -15.30
CA ASP A 522 6.13 -4.50 -15.74
C ASP A 522 6.79 -4.72 -17.10
N PHE A 523 5.93 -4.95 -18.09
CA PHE A 523 6.38 -5.28 -19.44
C PHE A 523 7.20 -4.13 -20.02
N GLY A 524 8.29 -4.49 -20.69
CA GLY A 524 9.10 -3.56 -21.44
C GLY A 524 9.51 -4.13 -22.79
N ILE A 525 9.74 -3.25 -23.75
CA ILE A 525 10.29 -3.59 -25.07
C ILE A 525 11.49 -2.69 -25.33
N GLY A 526 12.46 -3.14 -26.09
CA GLY A 526 13.59 -2.28 -26.40
C GLY A 526 14.67 -2.97 -27.20
N ILE A 527 15.89 -2.50 -26.97
CA ILE A 527 17.08 -3.00 -27.63
C ILE A 527 18.04 -3.59 -26.61
N HIS A 528 18.85 -4.53 -27.05
CA HIS A 528 19.93 -5.07 -26.23
C HIS A 528 21.26 -5.10 -26.97
N ALA A 529 22.32 -5.03 -26.19
CA ALA A 529 23.67 -5.36 -26.57
C ALA A 529 24.13 -6.53 -25.72
N ALA A 530 24.81 -7.49 -26.33
CA ALA A 530 25.29 -8.67 -25.64
C ALA A 530 26.68 -9.04 -26.14
N SER A 531 27.40 -9.74 -25.27
CA SER A 531 28.67 -10.36 -25.59
C SER A 531 28.48 -11.87 -25.55
N PHE A 532 28.25 -12.48 -26.71
CA PHE A 532 28.16 -13.93 -26.81
C PHE A 532 29.45 -14.49 -27.41
N ASP A 533 29.66 -15.79 -27.24
CA ASP A 533 30.78 -16.50 -27.85
C ASP A 533 30.19 -17.67 -28.67
N PHE A 534 29.86 -17.37 -29.94
CA PHE A 534 29.22 -18.35 -30.81
C PHE A 534 30.22 -19.32 -31.44
N ASN A 535 31.45 -18.88 -31.63
CA ASN A 535 32.55 -19.63 -32.25
C ASN A 535 33.42 -20.40 -31.24
N ASN A 536 33.21 -20.24 -29.92
CA ASN A 536 33.95 -20.91 -28.84
C ASN A 536 35.46 -20.62 -28.88
N ASP A 537 35.86 -19.42 -29.27
CA ASP A 537 37.27 -19.00 -29.31
C ASP A 537 37.68 -18.14 -28.11
N ASP A 538 36.81 -18.10 -27.09
CA ASP A 538 36.93 -17.28 -25.88
C ASP A 538 37.07 -15.77 -26.15
N THR A 539 36.79 -15.33 -27.38
CA THR A 539 36.77 -13.91 -27.75
C THR A 539 35.33 -13.39 -27.65
N PRO A 540 35.06 -12.36 -26.84
CA PRO A 540 33.73 -11.79 -26.74
C PRO A 540 33.27 -11.21 -28.09
N GLU A 541 32.20 -11.77 -28.66
CA GLU A 541 31.59 -11.30 -29.90
C GLU A 541 30.48 -10.30 -29.61
N PHE A 542 30.47 -9.22 -30.36
CA PHE A 542 29.45 -8.18 -30.21
C PHE A 542 28.16 -8.61 -30.91
N ALA A 543 27.07 -8.51 -30.16
CA ALA A 543 25.75 -8.85 -30.62
C ALA A 543 24.73 -7.78 -30.21
N GLY A 544 23.71 -7.55 -31.04
CA GLY A 544 22.67 -6.59 -30.74
C GLY A 544 21.32 -6.99 -31.33
N GLY A 545 20.24 -6.50 -30.75
CA GLY A 545 18.91 -6.87 -31.22
C GLY A 545 17.77 -6.21 -30.48
N ILE A 546 16.59 -6.82 -30.63
CA ILE A 546 15.37 -6.42 -29.97
C ILE A 546 15.08 -7.34 -28.79
N VAL A 547 14.53 -6.77 -27.74
CA VAL A 547 14.21 -7.46 -26.49
C VAL A 547 12.81 -7.12 -26.02
N ALA A 548 12.13 -8.12 -25.49
CA ALA A 548 10.96 -7.97 -24.65
C ALA A 548 11.30 -8.46 -23.24
N SER A 549 10.73 -7.81 -22.24
CA SER A 549 10.94 -8.07 -20.82
C SER A 549 9.60 -8.27 -20.13
N PHE A 550 9.59 -9.14 -19.14
CA PHE A 550 8.44 -9.39 -18.28
C PHE A 550 8.91 -9.86 -16.90
N LEU A 551 7.98 -9.92 -15.95
CA LEU A 551 8.29 -10.23 -14.55
C LEU A 551 9.28 -9.23 -13.95
N LYS A 552 9.05 -7.91 -14.08
CA LYS A 552 9.97 -6.85 -13.58
C LYS A 552 11.43 -7.07 -14.03
N ASP A 553 11.57 -7.38 -15.32
CA ASP A 553 12.84 -7.67 -16.00
C ASP A 553 13.61 -8.89 -15.51
N TYR A 554 13.03 -9.72 -14.65
CA TYR A 554 13.66 -10.99 -14.27
C TYR A 554 13.79 -11.93 -15.45
N VAL A 555 12.91 -11.81 -16.44
CA VAL A 555 13.00 -12.58 -17.67
C VAL A 555 12.94 -11.65 -18.87
N GLN A 556 13.89 -11.83 -19.78
CA GLN A 556 13.93 -11.18 -21.07
C GLN A 556 14.02 -12.22 -22.17
N PHE A 557 13.46 -11.92 -23.33
CA PHE A 557 13.61 -12.77 -24.51
C PHE A 557 13.56 -11.90 -25.75
N GLY A 558 14.13 -12.40 -26.83
CA GLY A 558 14.12 -11.64 -28.06
C GLY A 558 14.94 -12.28 -29.15
N TRP A 559 15.24 -11.44 -30.12
CA TRP A 559 15.98 -11.82 -31.30
C TRP A 559 17.09 -10.80 -31.54
N GLY A 560 18.26 -11.26 -31.95
CA GLY A 560 19.36 -10.39 -32.29
C GLY A 560 20.25 -10.96 -33.38
N PHE A 561 21.27 -10.18 -33.69
CA PHE A 561 22.30 -10.49 -34.66
C PHE A 561 23.67 -10.38 -34.02
N ASN A 562 24.47 -11.42 -34.18
CA ASN A 562 25.87 -11.44 -33.77
C ASN A 562 26.70 -10.96 -34.97
N PHE A 563 27.37 -9.82 -34.82
CA PHE A 563 28.04 -9.13 -35.91
C PHE A 563 29.36 -9.80 -36.30
N ASN A 564 30.04 -10.45 -35.35
CA ASN A 564 31.29 -11.15 -35.60
C ASN A 564 31.05 -12.47 -36.35
N SER A 565 30.08 -13.27 -35.89
CA SER A 565 29.77 -14.56 -36.52
C SER A 565 28.79 -14.45 -37.70
N ASN A 566 28.26 -13.25 -37.97
CA ASN A 566 27.30 -12.94 -39.04
C ASN A 566 26.04 -13.84 -38.98
N ARG A 567 25.49 -14.03 -37.76
CA ARG A 567 24.38 -14.96 -37.49
C ARG A 567 23.30 -14.33 -36.64
N GLY A 568 22.04 -14.56 -37.02
CA GLY A 568 20.89 -14.27 -36.18
C GLY A 568 20.76 -15.28 -35.02
N TYR A 569 20.20 -14.86 -33.90
CA TYR A 569 19.93 -15.72 -32.74
C TYR A 569 18.63 -15.33 -32.03
N ASN A 570 18.00 -16.31 -31.41
CA ASN A 570 16.97 -16.08 -30.39
C ASN A 570 17.63 -16.18 -29.01
N PHE A 571 17.17 -15.43 -28.01
CA PHE A 571 17.70 -15.56 -26.66
C PHE A 571 16.62 -15.57 -25.59
N VAL A 572 16.97 -16.12 -24.44
CA VAL A 572 16.26 -15.96 -23.17
C VAL A 572 17.28 -15.51 -22.13
N GLY A 573 17.04 -14.35 -21.50
CA GLY A 573 17.82 -13.79 -20.43
C GLY A 573 17.12 -13.91 -19.09
N ILE A 574 17.91 -14.19 -18.05
CA ILE A 574 17.45 -14.25 -16.67
C ILE A 574 18.32 -13.28 -15.85
N ARG A 575 17.67 -12.46 -15.03
CA ARG A 575 18.36 -11.66 -14.03
C ARG A 575 18.75 -12.58 -12.88
N ILE A 576 20.04 -12.82 -12.71
CA ILE A 576 20.57 -13.66 -11.63
C ILE A 576 21.00 -12.73 -10.50
N PRO A 577 20.29 -12.70 -9.35
CA PRO A 577 20.82 -12.00 -8.19
C PRO A 577 22.08 -12.75 -7.73
N ILE A 578 23.26 -12.21 -8.04
CA ILE A 578 24.51 -12.84 -7.58
C ILE A 578 24.63 -12.61 -6.07
N PRO A 579 24.91 -13.65 -5.27
CA PRO A 579 25.06 -13.54 -3.82
C PRO A 579 26.26 -12.68 -3.35
N THR A 580 27.00 -12.03 -4.25
CA THR A 580 28.08 -11.09 -3.91
C THR A 580 27.57 -9.72 -3.52
N SER A 581 26.32 -9.40 -3.86
CA SER A 581 25.61 -8.24 -3.38
C SER A 581 24.32 -8.75 -2.74
N PRO A 582 24.05 -8.47 -1.45
CA PRO A 582 22.71 -8.71 -0.93
C PRO A 582 21.77 -8.01 -1.90
N ILE A 583 20.79 -8.74 -2.43
CA ILE A 583 19.68 -8.17 -3.18
C ILE A 583 19.37 -6.83 -2.51
N SER A 584 19.60 -5.72 -3.22
CA SER A 584 19.55 -4.37 -2.63
C SER A 584 18.10 -3.96 -2.45
N LEU A 585 17.35 -4.76 -1.68
CA LEU A 585 16.07 -4.44 -1.08
C LEU A 585 16.19 -4.26 0.43
N ALA A 586 17.40 -4.35 0.99
CA ALA A 586 17.72 -3.86 2.32
C ALA A 586 19.17 -3.36 2.40
N LYS A 587 19.36 -2.03 2.33
CA LYS A 587 20.23 -1.40 3.32
C LYS A 587 19.34 -1.08 4.52
N LEU A 588 19.24 -2.03 5.43
CA LEU A 588 18.89 -1.77 6.82
C LEU A 588 20.18 -1.95 7.64
N PRO A 589 20.36 -1.19 8.74
CA PRO A 589 21.60 -1.11 9.51
C PRO A 589 22.13 -2.45 10.02
#